data_AF-A0A1F4A1J7-F1
#
_entry.id   AF-A0A1F4A1J7-F1
#
_cell.length_a   1.000
_cell.length_b   1.000
_cell.length_c   1.000
_cell.angle_alpha   90.00
_cell.angle_beta   90.00
_cell.angle_gamma   90.00
#
_symmetry.space_group_name_H-M   'P 1'
#
loop_
_entity.id
_entity.type
_entity.pdbx_description
1 polymer ?
#
loop_
_entity_poly.entity_id
_entity_poly.type
_entity_poly.pdbx_seq_one_letter_code
_entity_poly.pdbx_strand_id
1 'polypeptide(L)'
;MAQTFVLTLPRRRRLEKLARDAGRTPVETFRFVLRDGFEFCEWEVRESRAADADTKRRGAVAHEDARRRVRQVIDTAHARRRSRKAA
;
A
#
# COMPACT_ATOMS: atom_id res chain seq x y z
N MET A 1 -21.75 17.49 12.50
CA MET A 1 -22.91 16.88 11.81
C MET A 1 -22.48 15.53 11.26
N ALA A 2 -23.10 14.44 11.69
CA ALA A 2 -22.82 13.11 11.14
C ALA A 2 -23.48 13.03 9.75
N GLN A 3 -22.67 13.02 8.69
CA GLN A 3 -23.19 12.79 7.34
C GLN A 3 -23.57 11.31 7.23
N THR A 4 -24.87 11.04 7.10
CA THR A 4 -25.40 9.67 7.03
C THR A 4 -25.14 9.10 5.65
N PHE A 5 -24.17 8.20 5.55
CA PHE A 5 -24.01 7.39 4.34
C PHE A 5 -25.18 6.40 4.25
N VAL A 6 -25.84 6.31 3.10
CA VAL A 6 -26.81 5.25 2.82
C VAL A 6 -26.04 3.94 2.57
N LEU A 7 -25.47 3.40 3.64
CA LEU A 7 -24.75 2.13 3.67
C LEU A 7 -25.50 1.16 4.56
N THR A 8 -25.48 -0.11 4.18
CA THR A 8 -25.87 -1.18 5.09
C THR A 8 -24.96 -1.15 6.33
N LEU A 9 -25.48 -1.58 7.49
CA LEU A 9 -24.70 -1.60 8.74
C LEU A 9 -23.32 -2.30 8.60
N PRO A 10 -23.19 -3.44 7.87
CA PRO A 10 -21.89 -4.06 7.62
C PRO A 10 -20.92 -3.15 6.86
N ARG A 11 -21.40 -2.47 5.81
CA ARG A 11 -20.56 -1.54 5.02
C ARG A 11 -20.16 -0.31 5.83
N ARG A 12 -21.02 0.17 6.72
CA ARG A 12 -20.67 1.29 7.62
C ARG A 12 -19.54 0.90 8.58
N ARG A 13 -19.63 -0.27 9.22
CA ARG A 13 -18.56 -0.80 10.09
C ARG A 13 -17.25 -1.01 9.34
N ARG A 14 -17.33 -1.51 8.09
CA ARG A 14 -16.18 -1.66 7.19
C ARG A 14 -15.51 -0.31 6.92
N LEU A 15 -16.29 0.72 6.62
CA LEU A 15 -15.80 2.10 6.41
C LEU A 15 -15.18 2.70 7.67
N GLU A 16 -15.83 2.56 8.83
CA GLU A 16 -15.32 3.07 10.11
C GLU A 16 -13.97 2.44 10.48
N LYS A 17 -13.82 1.12 10.27
CA LYS A 17 -12.56 0.42 10.46
C LYS A 17 -11.48 0.93 9.50
N LEU A 18 -11.79 1.00 8.20
CA LEU A 18 -10.86 1.47 7.18
C LEU A 18 -10.39 2.90 7.47
N ALA A 19 -11.30 3.78 7.87
CA ALA A 19 -10.99 5.16 8.22
C ALA A 19 -10.04 5.25 9.42
N ARG A 20 -10.28 4.44 10.46
CA ARG A 20 -9.38 4.33 11.62
C ARG A 20 -8.00 3.84 11.22
N ASP A 21 -7.93 2.79 10.41
CA ASP A 21 -6.67 2.20 9.94
C ASP A 21 -5.88 3.18 9.05
N ALA A 22 -6.57 4.03 8.29
CA ALA A 22 -5.98 5.07 7.46
C ALA A 22 -5.66 6.39 8.21
N GLY A 23 -6.04 6.50 9.49
CA GLY A 23 -5.89 7.75 10.26
C GLY A 23 -6.73 8.92 9.72
N ARG A 24 -7.86 8.64 9.07
CA ARG A 24 -8.77 9.63 8.45
C ARG A 24 -10.17 9.56 9.04
N THR A 25 -10.98 10.56 8.74
CA THR A 25 -12.41 10.48 9.07
C THR A 25 -13.15 9.52 8.12
N PRO A 26 -14.29 8.93 8.56
CA PRO A 26 -15.12 8.12 7.67
C PRO A 26 -15.60 8.88 6.43
N VAL A 27 -15.83 10.19 6.53
CA VAL A 27 -16.26 11.05 5.40
C VAL A 27 -15.17 11.17 4.34
N GLU A 28 -13.94 11.44 4.74
CA GLU A 28 -12.82 11.50 3.80
C GLU A 28 -12.56 10.13 3.16
N THR A 29 -12.56 9.09 3.99
CA THR A 29 -12.38 7.71 3.53
C THR A 29 -13.46 7.31 2.52
N PHE A 30 -14.71 7.71 2.76
CA PHE A 30 -15.82 7.37 1.88
C PHE A 30 -15.65 7.93 0.47
N ARG A 31 -15.04 9.12 0.32
CA ARG A 31 -14.75 9.70 -1.00
C ARG A 31 -13.84 8.79 -1.84
N PHE A 32 -12.83 8.18 -1.21
CA PHE A 32 -11.95 7.22 -1.88
C PHE A 32 -12.68 5.92 -2.19
N VAL A 33 -13.47 5.41 -1.25
CA VAL A 33 -14.26 4.19 -1.46
C VAL A 33 -15.28 4.35 -2.60
N LEU A 34 -15.88 5.53 -2.75
CA LEU A 34 -16.77 5.82 -3.88
C LEU A 34 -16.03 5.84 -5.23
N ARG A 35 -14.76 6.24 -5.23
CA ARG A 35 -13.92 6.31 -6.43
C ARG A 35 -13.34 4.95 -6.82
N ASP A 36 -12.76 4.25 -5.85
CA ASP A 36 -11.89 3.08 -6.09
C ASP A 36 -12.51 1.76 -5.61
N GLY A 37 -13.59 1.81 -4.84
CA GLY A 37 -14.17 0.65 -4.19
C GLY A 37 -13.49 0.30 -2.87
N PHE A 38 -14.17 -0.50 -2.04
CA PHE A 38 -13.66 -0.88 -0.73
C PHE A 38 -12.40 -1.74 -0.83
N GLU A 39 -12.40 -2.69 -1.76
CA GLU A 39 -11.35 -3.69 -1.91
C GLU A 39 -9.99 -3.05 -2.18
N PHE A 40 -9.97 -2.04 -3.05
CA PHE A 40 -8.75 -1.29 -3.36
C PHE A 40 -8.28 -0.48 -2.16
N CYS A 41 -9.17 0.29 -1.52
CA CYS A 41 -8.79 1.11 -0.38
C CYS A 41 -8.29 0.26 0.81
N GLU A 42 -8.89 -0.90 1.05
CA GLU A 42 -8.44 -1.82 2.10
C GLU A 42 -7.08 -2.43 1.78
N TRP A 43 -6.84 -2.79 0.52
CA TRP A 43 -5.53 -3.26 0.07
C TRP A 43 -4.47 -2.17 0.26
N GLU A 44 -4.74 -0.95 -0.19
CA GLU A 44 -3.80 0.17 -0.12
C GLU A 44 -3.41 0.52 1.32
N VAL A 45 -4.39 0.67 2.22
CA VAL A 45 -4.14 0.97 3.63
C VAL A 45 -3.35 -0.16 4.31
N ARG A 46 -3.62 -1.42 3.96
CA ARG A 46 -2.86 -2.56 4.51
C ARG A 46 -1.40 -2.53 4.06
N GLU A 47 -1.13 -2.32 2.77
CA GLU A 47 0.24 -2.25 2.24
C GLU A 47 1.01 -1.04 2.79
N SER A 48 0.35 0.11 2.89
CA SER A 48 0.93 1.33 3.46
C SER A 48 1.35 1.11 4.92
N ARG A 49 0.47 0.53 5.74
CA ARG A 49 0.80 0.17 7.13
C ARG A 49 1.91 -0.87 7.25
N ALA A 50 1.96 -1.83 6.33
CA ALA A 50 3.03 -2.83 6.30
C ALA A 50 4.38 -2.18 5.96
N ALA A 51 4.41 -1.24 5.00
CA ALA A 51 5.60 -0.47 4.64
C ALA A 51 6.08 0.41 5.80
N ASP A 52 5.18 1.09 6.50
CA ASP A 52 5.50 1.87 7.69
C ASP A 52 6.07 0.99 8.81
N ALA A 53 5.48 -0.19 9.04
CA ALA A 53 5.94 -1.13 10.06
C ALA A 53 7.33 -1.69 9.71
N ASP A 54 7.58 -2.02 8.43
CA ASP A 54 8.89 -2.49 7.99
C ASP A 54 9.95 -1.39 8.12
N THR A 55 9.61 -0.16 7.75
CA THR A 55 10.49 1.01 7.91
C THR A 55 10.80 1.26 9.38
N LYS A 56 9.81 1.18 10.29
CA LYS A 56 10.04 1.31 11.74
C LYS A 56 10.96 0.20 12.28
N ARG A 57 10.82 -1.02 11.76
CA ARG A 57 11.60 -2.19 12.22
C ARG A 57 13.04 -2.19 11.68
N ARG A 58 13.23 -1.86 10.41
CA ARG A 58 14.51 -2.02 9.70
C ARG A 58 15.25 -0.71 9.45
N GLY A 59 14.59 0.42 9.68
CA GLY A 59 15.04 1.73 9.24
C GLY A 59 14.75 1.99 7.77
N ALA A 60 14.83 3.27 7.38
CA ALA A 60 14.83 3.68 5.98
C ALA A 60 16.26 3.63 5.42
N VAL A 61 16.37 3.51 4.10
CA VAL A 61 17.65 3.64 3.39
C VAL A 61 17.65 4.92 2.58
N ALA A 62 18.84 5.50 2.35
CA ALA A 62 18.96 6.67 1.48
C ALA A 62 18.52 6.32 0.04
N HIS A 63 17.93 7.30 -0.65
CA HIS A 63 17.40 7.11 -2.00
C HIS A 63 18.46 6.58 -2.99
N GLU A 64 19.67 7.13 -2.95
CA GLU A 64 20.77 6.70 -3.81
C GLU A 64 21.21 5.26 -3.53
N ASP A 65 21.18 4.83 -2.26
CA ASP A 65 21.46 3.44 -1.90
C ASP A 65 20.38 2.49 -2.40
N ALA A 66 19.10 2.88 -2.28
CA ALA A 66 18.00 2.11 -2.82
C ALA A 66 18.13 1.93 -4.34
N ARG A 67 18.40 3.01 -5.08
CA ARG A 67 18.60 2.97 -6.54
C ARG A 67 19.78 2.09 -6.94
N ARG A 68 20.91 2.20 -6.22
CA ARG A 68 22.09 1.37 -6.47
C ARG A 68 21.77 -0.11 -6.27
N ARG A 69 21.10 -0.47 -5.17
CA ARG A 69 20.70 -1.87 -4.88
C ARG A 69 19.74 -2.42 -5.94
N VAL A 70 18.75 -1.64 -6.34
CA VAL A 70 17.80 -2.05 -7.41
C VAL A 70 18.55 -2.33 -8.71
N ARG A 71 19.48 -1.45 -9.11
CA ARG A 71 20.28 -1.65 -10.33
C ARG A 71 21.12 -2.91 -10.27
N GLN A 72 21.79 -3.17 -9.14
CA GLN A 72 22.57 -4.40 -8.94
C GLN A 72 21.73 -5.68 -9.10
N VAL A 73 20.50 -5.69 -8.58
CA VAL A 73 19.58 -6.83 -8.73
C VAL A 73 19.19 -7.04 -10.19
N ILE A 74 18.87 -5.96 -10.90
CA ILE A 74 18.52 -6.00 -12.33
C ILE A 74 19.69 -6.51 -13.17
N ASP A 75 20.89 -5.97 -12.96
CA ASP A 75 22.10 -6.36 -13.69
C ASP A 75 22.44 -7.84 -13.46
N THR A 76 22.30 -8.31 -12.21
CA THR A 76 22.50 -9.72 -11.85
C THR A 76 21.49 -10.63 -12.55
N ALA A 77 20.22 -10.23 -12.61
CA ALA A 77 19.18 -10.99 -13.30
C ALA A 77 19.46 -11.07 -14.82
N HIS A 78 19.90 -9.98 -15.45
CA HIS A 78 20.30 -9.97 -16.85
C HIS A 78 21.54 -10.82 -17.12
N ALA A 79 22.54 -10.78 -16.25
CA ALA A 79 23.73 -11.63 -16.37
C ALA A 79 23.36 -13.12 -16.34
N ARG A 80 22.54 -13.55 -15.37
CA ARG A 80 22.04 -14.92 -15.26
C ARG A 80 21.21 -15.37 -16.47
N ARG A 81 20.40 -14.47 -17.04
CA ARG A 81 19.62 -14.77 -18.25
C ARG A 81 20.53 -14.96 -19.47
N ARG A 82 21.57 -14.14 -19.60
CA ARG A 82 22.55 -14.25 -20.69
C ARG A 82 23.35 -15.55 -20.61
N SER A 83 23.83 -15.93 -19.43
CA SER A 83 24.58 -17.18 -19.25
C SER A 83 23.73 -18.41 -19.57
N ARG A 84 22.44 -18.43 -19.21
CA ARG A 84 21.52 -19.52 -19.56
C ARG A 84 21.20 -19.61 -21.06
N LYS A 85 21.29 -18.51 -21.80
CA LYS A 85 21.05 -18.51 -23.26
C LYS A 85 22.30 -18.94 -24.05
N ALA A 86 23.48 -18.82 -23.43
CA ALA A 86 24.76 -19.18 -24.04
C ALA A 86 25.20 -20.63 -23.74
N ALA A 87 24.52 -21.32 -22.83
CA ALA A 87 24.64 -22.74 -22.53
C ALA A 87 23.56 -23.53 -23.29
#